data_AF-M5DPK0-F1
#
_entry.id   AF-M5DPK0-F1
#
_cell.length_a   1.000
_cell.length_b   1.000
_cell.length_c   1.000
_cell.angle_alpha   90.00
_cell.angle_beta   90.00
_cell.angle_gamma   90.00
#
_symmetry.space_group_name_H-M   'P 1'
#
loop_
_entity.id
_entity.type
_entity.pdbx_description
1 polymer ?
#
loop_
_entity_poly.entity_id
_entity_poly.type
_entity_poly.pdbx_seq_one_letter_code
_entity_poly.pdbx_strand_id
1 'polypeptide(L)' 'MPKYTKPRKTWQYSNEFKVKAVQLSLIEGVQVKEVAATLDIHPFMLSRWRKEYREGKIVADK' A
#
# COMPACT_ATOMS: atom_id res chain seq x y z
N MET A 1 33.26 13.53 4.25
CA MET A 1 31.79 13.44 4.02
C MET A 1 31.20 12.51 5.07
N PRO A 2 30.16 12.89 5.82
CA PRO A 2 29.54 11.98 6.78
C PRO A 2 28.83 10.86 6.00
N LYS A 3 29.29 9.62 6.16
CA LYS A 3 28.56 8.45 5.65
C LYS A 3 27.35 8.24 6.57
N TYR A 4 26.16 8.55 6.07
CA TYR A 4 24.90 8.27 6.77
C TYR A 4 24.71 6.75 6.85
N THR A 5 25.23 6.13 7.91
CA THR A 5 25.19 4.67 8.15
C THR A 5 23.95 4.19 8.88
N LYS A 6 22.98 5.07 9.14
CA LYS A 6 21.73 4.69 9.81
C LYS A 6 20.67 4.34 8.77
N PRO A 7 20.27 3.06 8.63
CA PRO A 7 19.13 2.73 7.79
C PRO A 7 17.91 3.47 8.35
N ARG A 8 17.26 4.28 7.51
CA ARG A 8 15.98 4.89 7.84
C ARG A 8 15.03 3.75 8.17
N LYS A 9 14.45 3.76 9.38
CA LYS A 9 13.40 2.82 9.79
C LYS A 9 12.15 3.19 8.97
N THR A 10 12.10 2.72 7.73
CA THR A 10 10.92 2.90 6.88
C THR A 10 9.83 2.01 7.47
N TRP A 11 8.67 2.61 7.75
CA TRP A 11 7.47 1.85 8.09
C TRP A 11 7.07 1.08 6.83
N GLN A 12 7.60 -0.14 6.69
CA GLN A 12 7.25 -1.02 5.60
C GLN A 12 5.92 -1.68 5.93
N TYR A 13 4.91 -1.41 5.12
CA TYR A 13 3.66 -2.14 5.17
C TYR A 13 3.89 -3.56 4.65
N SER A 14 3.42 -4.55 5.41
CA SER A 14 3.43 -5.96 4.98
C SER A 14 2.67 -6.13 3.67
N ASN A 15 3.10 -7.06 2.82
CA ASN A 15 2.43 -7.31 1.55
C ASN A 15 0.96 -7.68 1.73
N GLU A 16 0.64 -8.48 2.75
CA GLU A 16 -0.75 -8.83 3.11
C GLU A 16 -1.62 -7.60 3.40
N PHE A 17 -1.06 -6.59 4.08
CA PHE A 17 -1.77 -5.35 4.36
C PHE A 17 -2.07 -4.58 3.07
N LYS A 18 -1.08 -4.50 2.16
CA LYS A 18 -1.26 -3.85 0.87
C LYS A 18 -2.30 -4.56 0.01
N VAL A 19 -2.31 -5.89 0.02
CA VAL A 19 -3.30 -6.71 -0.71
C VAL A 19 -4.70 -6.45 -0.17
N LYS A 20 -4.91 -6.53 1.16
CA LYS A 20 -6.22 -6.25 1.77
C LYS A 20 -6.71 -4.84 1.43
N ALA A 21 -5.83 -3.85 1.51
CA ALA A 21 -6.17 -2.48 1.15
C ALA A 21 -6.60 -2.36 -0.33
N VAL A 22 -5.88 -3.02 -1.25
CA VAL A 22 -6.21 -3.03 -2.67
C VAL A 22 -7.51 -3.78 -2.95
N GLN A 23 -7.77 -4.92 -2.30
CA GLN A 23 -9.03 -5.67 -2.40
C GLN A 23 -10.23 -4.84 -1.93
N LEU A 24 -10.10 -4.13 -0.81
CA LEU A 24 -11.13 -3.21 -0.33
C LEU A 24 -11.42 -2.08 -1.34
N SER A 25 -10.38 -1.60 -2.03
CA SER A 25 -10.54 -0.57 -3.08
C SER A 25 -11.08 -1.09 -4.42
N LEU A 26 -11.11 -2.41 -4.61
CA LEU A 26 -11.64 -3.08 -5.80
C LEU A 26 -13.15 -3.32 -5.70
N ILE A 27 -13.74 -3.19 -4.51
CA ILE A 27 -15.19 -3.28 -4.33
C ILE A 27 -15.86 -2.13 -5.10
N GLU A 28 -16.83 -2.46 -5.96
CA GLU A 28 -17.56 -1.49 -6.75
C GLU A 28 -18.33 -0.50 -5.85
N GLY A 29 -18.14 0.79 -6.09
CA GLY A 29 -18.75 1.87 -5.31
C GLY A 29 -17.89 2.43 -4.16
N VAL A 30 -16.78 1.78 -3.82
CA VAL A 30 -15.90 2.23 -2.74
C VAL A 30 -14.84 3.20 -3.26
N GLN A 31 -14.74 4.38 -2.63
CA GLN A 31 -13.72 5.36 -2.99
C GLN A 31 -12.36 5.04 -2.35
N VAL A 32 -11.29 5.21 -3.12
CA VAL A 32 -9.90 5.08 -2.65
C VAL A 32 -9.63 5.98 -1.44
N LYS A 33 -10.23 7.17 -1.41
CA LYS A 33 -10.09 8.13 -0.31
C LYS A 33 -10.69 7.60 1.00
N GLU A 34 -11.82 6.90 0.92
CA GLU A 34 -12.53 6.37 2.08
C GLU A 34 -11.77 5.17 2.67
N VAL A 35 -11.35 4.23 1.83
CA VAL A 35 -10.51 3.09 2.26
C VAL A 35 -9.20 3.56 2.89
N ALA A 36 -8.58 4.58 2.30
CA ALA A 36 -7.36 5.16 2.82
C ALA A 36 -7.57 5.84 4.18
N ALA A 37 -8.69 6.54 4.37
CA ALA A 37 -9.05 7.14 5.65
C ALA A 37 -9.31 6.07 6.73
N THR A 38 -9.99 4.98 6.39
CA THR A 38 -10.27 3.86 7.32
C THR A 38 -9.00 3.12 7.74
N LEU A 39 -8.05 2.98 6.82
CA LEU A 39 -6.77 2.29 7.08
C LEU A 39 -5.68 3.23 7.63
N ASP A 40 -6.01 4.51 7.86
CA ASP A 40 -5.09 5.58 8.27
C ASP A 40 -3.82 5.65 7.39
N ILE A 41 -4.01 5.49 6.07
CA ILE A 41 -2.95 5.59 5.06
C ILE A 41 -3.21 6.76 4.13
N HIS A 42 -2.13 7.28 3.53
CA HIS A 42 -2.29 8.31 2.52
C HIS A 42 -2.93 7.72 1.24
N PRO A 43 -3.97 8.34 0.64
CA PRO A 43 -4.65 7.83 -0.55
C PRO A 43 -3.72 7.54 -1.74
N PHE A 44 -2.64 8.32 -1.85
CA PHE A 44 -1.58 8.10 -2.84
C PHE A 44 -0.90 6.73 -2.70
N MET A 45 -0.70 6.22 -1.48
CA MET A 45 -0.13 4.90 -1.25
C MET A 45 -1.06 3.81 -1.79
N LEU A 46 -2.36 3.95 -1.57
CA LEU A 46 -3.35 2.99 -2.06
C LEU A 46 -3.42 2.96 -3.59
N SER A 47 -3.38 4.14 -4.24
CA SER A 47 -3.27 4.23 -5.71
C SER A 47 -2.00 3.59 -6.25
N ARG A 48 -0.87 3.78 -5.56
CA ARG A 48 0.39 3.11 -5.91
C ARG A 48 0.28 1.60 -5.78
N TRP A 49 -0.32 1.10 -4.69
CA TRP A 49 -0.49 -0.34 -4.49
C TRP A 49 -1.46 -0.96 -5.50
N ARG A 50 -2.53 -0.28 -5.95
CA ARG A 50 -3.37 -0.77 -7.06
C ARG A 50 -2.58 -0.95 -8.35
N LYS A 51 -1.60 -0.08 -8.61
CA LYS A 51 -0.69 -0.22 -9.76
C LYS A 51 0.26 -1.39 -9.56
N GLU A 52 0.91 -1.49 -8.40
CA GLU A 52 1.84 -2.58 -8.10
C GLU A 52 1.16 -3.96 -8.02
N TYR A 53 -0.12 -4.02 -7.63
CA TYR A 53 -0.95 -5.22 -7.68
C TYR A 53 -1.27 -5.65 -9.12
N ARG A 54 -1.61 -4.69 -10.01
CA ARG A 54 -1.77 -4.97 -11.45
C ARG A 54 -0.48 -5.37 -12.13
N GLU A 55 0.66 -4.83 -11.70
CA GLU A 55 2.00 -5.19 -12.19
C GLU A 55 2.50 -6.53 -11.61
N GLY A 56 1.74 -7.19 -10.72
CA GLY A 56 2.11 -8.46 -10.12
C GLY A 56 3.27 -8.39 -9.11
N LYS A 57 3.69 -7.18 -8.69
CA LYS A 57 4.74 -6.99 -7.67
C LYS A 57 4.24 -7.24 -6.26
N ILE A 58 2.96 -6.95 -6.02
CA ILE A 58 2.28 -7.29 -4.78
C ILE A 58 1.47 -8.54 -5.09
N VAL A 59 2.11 -9.69 -4.92
CA VAL A 59 1.44 -10.99 -5.04
C VAL A 59 0.65 -11.20 -3.76
N ALA A 60 -0.67 -11.32 -3.87
CA ALA A 60 -1.46 -11.98 -2.84
C ALA A 60 -1.00 -13.44 -2.83
N ASP A 61 -0.08 -13.76 -1.92
CA ASP A 61 0.22 -15.16 -1.63
C ASP A 61 -1.11 -15.82 -1.23
N LYS A 62 -1.41 -16.91 -1.92
CA LYS A 62 -2.74 -17.54 -1.99
C LYS A 62 -3.12 -18.24 -0.70
#